data_AF-A0A3D4Z7F1-F1
#
_entry.id   AF-A0A3D4Z7F1-F1
#
_cell.length_a   1.000
_cell.length_b   1.000
_cell.length_c   1.000
_cell.angle_alpha   90.00
_cell.angle_beta   90.00
_cell.angle_gamma   90.00
#
_symmetry.space_group_name_H-M   'P 1'
#
loop_
_entity.id
_entity.type
_entity.pdbx_description
1 polymer ?
#
loop_
_entity_poly.entity_id
_entity_poly.type
_entity_poly.pdbx_seq_one_letter_code
_entity_poly.pdbx_strand_id
1 'polypeptide(L)' 'RIHTFIATSDLHLKHKLGKSREEVLQDAVAAVRYAASCTSDVEFSAEDATRSDWSYLAEVLQAVIAAGAKTVNIPDTVG' A
#
# COMPACT_ATOMS: atom_id res chain seq x y z
N ARG A 1 -5.11 -11.56 -11.93
CA ARG A 1 -4.91 -10.43 -11.00
C ARG A 1 -4.32 -10.96 -9.69
N ILE A 2 -3.27 -10.32 -9.18
CA ILE A 2 -2.84 -10.46 -7.77
C ILE A 2 -3.20 -9.16 -7.07
N HIS A 3 -3.90 -9.27 -5.94
CA HIS A 3 -4.26 -8.15 -5.08
C HIS A 3 -3.49 -8.26 -3.78
N THR A 4 -2.67 -7.25 -3.49
CA THR A 4 -1.94 -7.13 -2.22
C THR A 4 -2.33 -5.85 -1.50
N PHE A 5 -2.12 -5.80 -0.20
CA PHE A 5 -2.49 -4.65 0.62
C PHE A 5 -1.56 -4.51 1.82
N ILE A 6 -1.46 -3.29 2.33
CA ILE A 6 -0.85 -2.98 3.62
C ILE A 6 -1.54 -1.76 4.22
N ALA A 7 -1.59 -1.68 5.55
CA ALA A 7 -2.16 -0.53 6.25
C ALA A 7 -1.27 0.71 6.09
N THR A 8 -1.89 1.88 5.92
CA THR A 8 -1.16 3.15 5.71
C THR A 8 -1.43 4.21 6.78
N SER A 9 -2.34 3.94 7.74
CA SER A 9 -2.66 4.88 8.81
C SER A 9 -1.71 4.74 10.00
N ASP A 10 -1.31 5.85 10.61
CA ASP A 10 -0.28 5.86 11.66
C ASP A 10 -0.62 4.96 12.86
N LEU A 11 -1.91 4.84 13.20
CA LEU A 11 -2.37 3.93 14.24
C LEU A 11 -2.08 2.46 13.89
N HIS A 12 -2.34 2.05 12.65
CA HIS A 12 -2.02 0.71 12.19
C HIS A 12 -0.50 0.49 12.11
N LEU A 13 0.24 1.47 11.59
CA LEU A 13 1.70 1.38 11.51
C LEU A 13 2.32 1.17 12.89
N LYS A 14 1.92 1.98 13.88
CA LYS A 14 2.48 1.94 15.23
C LYS A 14 2.01 0.74 16.05
N HIS A 15 0.71 0.44 16.03
CA HIS A 15 0.12 -0.51 16.98
C HIS A 15 -0.18 -1.88 16.38
N LYS A 16 -0.37 -2.00 15.07
CA LYS A 16 -0.64 -3.29 14.40
C LYS A 16 0.63 -3.87 13.76
N LEU A 17 1.39 -3.04 13.03
CA LEU A 17 2.57 -3.49 12.30
C LEU A 17 3.87 -3.31 13.09
N GLY A 18 3.94 -2.31 13.98
CA GLY A 18 5.17 -1.95 14.67
C GLY A 18 6.27 -1.47 13.73
N LYS A 19 5.88 -0.85 12.60
CA LYS A 19 6.78 -0.42 11.51
C LYS A 19 6.73 1.08 11.31
N SER A 20 7.85 1.64 10.89
CA SER A 20 7.92 3.03 10.41
C SER A 20 7.24 3.17 9.04
N ARG A 21 6.94 4.43 8.67
CA ARG A 21 6.40 4.77 7.35
C ARG A 21 7.32 4.31 6.20
N GLU A 22 8.62 4.45 6.38
CA GLU A 22 9.63 4.04 5.38
C GLU A 22 9.64 2.52 5.20
N GLU A 23 9.63 1.75 6.29
CA GLU A 23 9.58 0.28 6.20
C GLU A 23 8.32 -0.21 5.48
N VAL A 24 7.16 0.40 5.78
CA VAL A 24 5.90 0.05 5.11
C VAL A 24 5.90 0.44 3.63
N LEU A 25 6.51 1.58 3.27
CA LEU A 25 6.69 1.98 1.88
C LEU A 25 7.54 0.95 1.13
N GLN A 26 8.66 0.54 1.72
CA GLN A 26 9.57 -0.47 1.14
C GLN A 26 8.88 -1.83 0.98
N ASP A 27 8.11 -2.26 1.99
CA ASP A 27 7.34 -3.51 1.94
C ASP A 27 6.28 -3.47 0.84
N ALA A 28 5.53 -2.37 0.72
CA ALA A 28 4.52 -2.20 -0.32
C ALA A 28 5.13 -2.33 -1.72
N VAL A 29 6.26 -1.64 -1.95
CA VAL A 29 7.00 -1.70 -3.22
C VAL A 29 7.52 -3.10 -3.49
N ALA A 30 8.13 -3.75 -2.49
CA ALA A 30 8.68 -5.10 -2.63
C ALA A 30 7.58 -6.12 -2.97
N ALA A 31 6.45 -6.06 -2.28
CA ALA A 31 5.30 -6.93 -2.52
C ALA A 31 4.73 -6.74 -3.93
N VAL A 32 4.59 -5.48 -4.39
CA VAL A 32 4.10 -5.19 -5.74
C VAL A 32 5.08 -5.64 -6.82
N ARG A 33 6.39 -5.41 -6.63
CA ARG A 33 7.42 -5.90 -7.58
C ARG A 33 7.40 -7.42 -7.68
N TYR A 34 7.29 -8.11 -6.55
CA TYR A 34 7.20 -9.55 -6.52
C TYR A 34 5.94 -10.04 -7.24
N ALA A 35 4.78 -9.45 -6.94
CA ALA A 35 3.53 -9.78 -7.63
C ALA A 35 3.60 -9.52 -9.15
N ALA A 36 4.25 -8.42 -9.56
CA ALA A 36 4.44 -8.07 -10.97
C ALA A 36 5.35 -9.06 -11.72
N SER A 37 6.25 -9.76 -11.00
CA SER A 37 7.03 -10.86 -11.59
C SER A 37 6.19 -12.12 -11.89
N CYS A 38 5.04 -12.26 -11.22
CA CYS A 38 4.13 -13.41 -11.38
C CYS A 38 2.97 -13.13 -12.33
N THR A 39 2.55 -11.88 -12.48
CA THR A 39 1.43 -11.48 -13.34
C THR A 39 1.54 -10.02 -13.77
N SER A 40 1.00 -9.67 -14.94
CA SER A 40 0.93 -8.30 -15.44
C SER A 40 -0.22 -7.47 -14.84
N ASP A 41 -1.16 -8.11 -14.13
CA ASP A 41 -2.32 -7.46 -13.52
C ASP A 41 -2.20 -7.49 -11.99
N VAL A 42 -1.65 -6.40 -11.43
CA VAL A 42 -1.45 -6.21 -9.99
C VAL A 42 -2.31 -5.07 -9.48
N GLU A 43 -3.02 -5.34 -8.40
CA GLU A 43 -3.80 -4.36 -7.64
C GLU A 43 -3.19 -4.17 -6.25
N PHE A 44 -3.09 -2.91 -5.81
CA PHE A 44 -2.65 -2.54 -4.47
C PHE A 44 -3.75 -1.81 -3.72
N SER A 45 -4.00 -2.16 -2.46
CA SER A 45 -4.85 -1.38 -1.55
C SER A 45 -4.06 -0.77 -0.41
N ALA A 46 -4.27 0.52 -0.19
CA ALA A 46 -3.88 1.17 1.05
C ALA A 46 -4.96 0.92 2.10
N GLU A 47 -4.82 -0.11 2.93
CA GLU A 47 -5.76 -0.36 4.03
C GLU A 47 -5.80 0.88 4.93
N ASP A 48 -7.01 1.23 5.35
CA ASP A 48 -7.31 2.38 6.20
C ASP A 48 -7.02 3.77 5.59
N ALA A 49 -7.08 3.88 4.26
CA ALA A 49 -6.69 5.08 3.52
C ALA A 49 -7.39 6.37 3.96
N THR A 50 -8.68 6.33 4.28
CA THR A 50 -9.46 7.54 4.68
C THR A 50 -9.00 8.14 6.01
N ARG A 51 -8.20 7.41 6.80
CA ARG A 51 -7.63 7.85 8.09
C ARG A 51 -6.10 7.97 8.04
N SER A 52 -5.50 7.81 6.87
CA SER A 52 -4.07 7.98 6.66
C SER A 52 -3.71 9.45 6.46
N ASP A 53 -2.46 9.80 6.74
CA ASP A 53 -1.91 11.08 6.30
C ASP A 53 -1.88 11.11 4.76
N TRP A 54 -2.52 12.11 4.16
CA TRP A 54 -2.70 12.19 2.71
C TRP A 54 -1.40 12.31 1.95
N SER A 55 -0.39 12.99 2.51
CA SER A 55 0.93 13.12 1.90
C SER A 55 1.63 11.76 1.82
N TYR A 56 1.63 11.01 2.93
CA TYR A 56 2.19 9.67 2.97
C TYR A 56 1.39 8.67 2.10
N LEU A 57 0.07 8.76 2.09
CA LEU A 57 -0.76 7.95 1.21
C LEU A 57 -0.39 8.19 -0.26
N ALA A 58 -0.26 9.47 -0.67
CA ALA A 58 0.14 9.81 -2.03
C ALA A 58 1.53 9.27 -2.38
N GLU A 59 2.50 9.34 -1.44
CA GLU A 59 3.83 8.76 -1.59
C GLU A 59 3.78 7.24 -1.81
N VAL A 60 3.05 6.51 -0.97
CA VAL A 60 2.87 5.06 -1.10
C VAL A 60 2.25 4.70 -2.44
N LEU A 61 1.18 5.39 -2.84
CA LEU A 61 0.49 5.14 -4.11
C LEU A 61 1.40 5.40 -5.32
N GLN A 62 2.18 6.48 -5.32
CA GLN A 62 3.14 6.77 -6.39
C GLN A 62 4.23 5.67 -6.47
N ALA A 63 4.75 5.24 -5.33
CA ALA A 63 5.79 4.23 -5.28
C ALA A 63 5.30 2.86 -5.78
N VAL A 64 4.09 2.43 -5.40
CA VAL A 64 3.54 1.14 -5.88
C VAL A 64 3.15 1.19 -7.36
N ILE A 65 2.69 2.34 -7.87
CA ILE A 65 2.47 2.54 -9.31
C ILE A 65 3.78 2.40 -10.07
N ALA A 66 4.85 3.06 -9.61
CA ALA A 66 6.18 2.94 -10.20
C ALA A 66 6.74 1.50 -10.09
N ALA A 67 6.33 0.74 -9.07
CA ALA A 67 6.71 -0.65 -8.85
C ALA A 67 5.98 -1.65 -9.77
N GLY A 68 4.85 -1.28 -10.36
CA GLY A 68 4.10 -2.10 -11.31
C GLY A 68 2.62 -2.29 -11.03
N ALA A 69 2.06 -1.68 -9.97
CA ALA A 69 0.62 -1.73 -9.72
C ALA A 69 -0.16 -1.05 -10.87
N LYS A 70 -1.17 -1.73 -11.40
CA LYS A 70 -2.04 -1.23 -12.48
C LYS A 70 -3.38 -0.72 -11.97
N THR A 71 -3.81 -1.21 -10.81
CA THR A 71 -4.98 -0.71 -10.10
C THR A 71 -4.54 -0.33 -8.70
N VAL A 72 -4.99 0.84 -8.24
CA VAL A 72 -4.88 1.26 -6.83
C VAL A 72 -6.28 1.41 -6.26
N ASN A 73 -6.52 0.80 -5.11
CA ASN A 73 -7.79 0.86 -4.40
C ASN A 73 -7.61 1.68 -3.11
N ILE A 74 -8.55 2.59 -2.87
CA ILE A 74 -8.59 3.51 -1.74
C ILE A 74 -9.86 3.19 -0.93
N PRO A 75 -9.79 2.21 0.00
CA PRO A 75 -10.95 1.79 0.76
C PRO A 75 -11.28 2.77 1.88
N ASP A 76 -12.58 3.04 2.07
CA ASP A 76 -13.09 3.49 3.36
C ASP A 76 -13.24 2.28 4.28
N THR A 77 -12.23 2.03 5.11
CA THR A 77 -12.15 0.80 5.91
C THR A 77 -13.17 0.78 7.05
N VAL A 78 -13.69 1.95 7.46
CA VAL A 78 -14.62 2.07 8.58
C VAL A 78 -16.06 2.40 8.20
N GLY A 79 -16.31 2.85 6.97
CA GLY A 79 -17.66 3.02 6.42
C GLY A 79 -17.97 4.44 6.00
#